data_AF-A0A2S5QYE3-F1
#
_entry.id   AF-A0A2S5QYE3-F1
#
_cell.length_a   1.000
_cell.length_b   1.000
_cell.length_c   1.000
_cell.angle_alpha   90.00
_cell.angle_beta   90.00
_cell.angle_gamma   90.00
#
_symmetry.space_group_name_H-M   'P 1'
#
loop_
_entity.id
_entity.type
_entity.pdbx_description
1 polymer ?
#
loop_
_entity_poly.entity_id
_entity_poly.type
_entity_poly.pdbx_seq_one_letter_code
_entity_poly.pdbx_strand_id
1 'polypeptide(L)'
;MVVSFGLQAADLKVGYVQVDKILQEAPQTAESGKKLEKEFGPRSQELDRLAKQIKELETVLEKEGVTIPETERRAKERDVQNIKVEFQRKQRELREDINLRKNEELGSLQDRINKAVQSVAKSESYDLVMYSGVAYAADKIDITDKVLKLLGKK
;
A
#
# COMPACT_ATOMS: atom_id res chain seq x y z
N MET A 1 29.96 14.96 -59.18
CA MET A 1 28.67 14.70 -58.50
C MET A 1 28.98 13.96 -57.22
N VAL A 2 29.00 14.65 -56.08
CA VAL A 2 29.31 14.03 -54.77
C VAL A 2 27.99 13.63 -54.15
N VAL A 3 27.71 12.33 -54.08
CA VAL A 3 26.52 11.80 -53.42
C VAL A 3 26.83 11.68 -51.93
N SER A 4 26.36 12.63 -51.14
CA SER A 4 26.41 12.53 -49.68
C SER A 4 25.37 11.52 -49.21
N PHE A 5 25.84 10.37 -48.73
CA PHE A 5 25.02 9.45 -47.92
C PHE A 5 24.89 10.05 -46.52
N GLY A 6 23.75 10.64 -46.20
CA GLY A 6 23.41 10.93 -44.81
C GLY A 6 23.15 9.62 -44.08
N LEU A 7 23.92 9.32 -43.04
CA LEU A 7 23.53 8.29 -42.08
C LEU A 7 22.24 8.76 -41.39
N GLN A 8 21.10 8.20 -41.77
CA GLN A 8 19.91 8.24 -40.93
C GLN A 8 20.18 7.34 -39.72
N ALA A 9 20.53 7.94 -38.59
CA ALA A 9 20.45 7.24 -37.31
C ALA A 9 18.98 6.83 -37.12
N ALA A 10 18.72 5.55 -36.88
CA ALA A 10 17.39 5.11 -36.48
C ALA A 10 17.02 5.86 -35.20
N ASP A 11 15.94 6.64 -35.26
CA ASP A 11 15.50 7.48 -34.15
C ASP A 11 15.00 6.57 -33.02
N LEU A 12 15.81 6.38 -31.98
CA LEU A 12 15.52 5.48 -30.87
C LEU A 12 14.30 6.02 -30.11
N LYS A 13 13.20 5.27 -30.12
CA LYS A 13 11.96 5.71 -29.48
C LYS A 13 11.95 5.28 -28.02
N VAL A 14 12.32 6.21 -27.14
CA VAL A 14 12.35 6.02 -25.69
C VAL A 14 11.08 6.55 -25.04
N GLY A 15 10.50 5.78 -24.12
CA GLY A 15 9.38 6.16 -23.27
C GLY A 15 9.80 6.26 -21.80
N TYR A 16 9.09 7.08 -21.03
CA TYR A 16 9.22 7.20 -19.59
C TYR A 16 7.87 7.06 -18.92
N VAL A 17 7.85 6.45 -17.74
CA VAL A 17 6.64 6.22 -16.96
C VAL A 17 6.90 6.51 -15.49
N GLN A 18 6.07 7.38 -14.93
CA GLN A 18 6.08 7.72 -13.51
C GLN A 18 5.23 6.72 -12.72
N VAL A 19 5.88 5.69 -12.18
CA VAL A 19 5.20 4.63 -11.43
C VAL A 19 4.50 5.18 -10.19
N ASP A 20 5.11 6.12 -9.47
CA ASP A 20 4.51 6.72 -8.27
C ASP A 20 3.17 7.41 -8.58
N LYS A 21 3.10 8.15 -9.69
CA LYS A 21 1.86 8.78 -10.16
C LYS A 21 0.82 7.74 -10.53
N ILE A 22 1.23 6.65 -11.20
CA ILE A 22 0.30 5.55 -11.53
C ILE A 22 -0.24 4.90 -10.26
N LEU A 23 0.61 4.61 -9.29
CA LEU A 23 0.19 4.01 -8.02
C LEU A 23 -0.78 4.91 -7.26
N GLN A 24 -0.65 6.24 -7.34
CA GLN A 24 -1.56 7.17 -6.69
C GLN A 24 -2.89 7.37 -7.42
N GLU A 25 -2.86 7.43 -8.75
CA GLU A 25 -4.03 7.76 -9.57
C GLU A 25 -4.80 6.53 -10.07
N ALA A 26 -4.22 5.33 -10.00
CA ALA A 26 -4.88 4.10 -10.44
C ALA A 26 -6.13 3.82 -9.58
N PRO A 27 -7.30 3.59 -10.20
CA PRO A 27 -8.53 3.26 -9.47
C PRO A 27 -8.38 1.97 -8.65
N GLN A 28 -7.50 1.07 -9.08
CA GLN A 28 -7.16 -0.16 -8.36
C GLN A 28 -6.58 0.12 -6.97
N THR A 29 -5.81 1.19 -6.79
CA THR A 29 -5.25 1.55 -5.48
C THR A 29 -6.36 1.90 -4.49
N ALA A 30 -7.36 2.68 -4.94
CA ALA A 30 -8.52 3.01 -4.13
C ALA A 30 -9.39 1.77 -3.84
N GLU A 31 -9.56 0.86 -4.81
CA GLU A 31 -10.26 -0.42 -4.60
C GLU A 31 -9.54 -1.33 -3.59
N SER A 32 -8.22 -1.47 -3.69
CA SER A 32 -7.41 -2.27 -2.76
C SER A 32 -7.44 -1.68 -1.35
N GLY A 33 -7.40 -0.34 -1.21
CA GLY A 33 -7.59 0.32 0.08
C GLY A 33 -8.93 -0.04 0.74
N LYS A 34 -10.03 0.02 -0.01
CA LYS A 34 -11.37 -0.38 0.49
C LYS A 34 -11.46 -1.87 0.83
N LYS A 35 -10.80 -2.74 0.06
CA LYS A 35 -10.74 -4.18 0.35
C LYS A 35 -10.00 -4.45 1.66
N LEU A 36 -8.83 -3.82 1.85
CA LEU A 36 -8.06 -3.92 3.09
C LEU A 36 -8.88 -3.43 4.29
N GLU A 37 -9.57 -2.29 4.16
CA GLU A 37 -10.44 -1.77 5.22
C GLU A 37 -11.57 -2.75 5.57
N LYS A 38 -12.20 -3.38 4.56
CA LYS A 38 -13.26 -4.36 4.78
C LYS A 38 -12.74 -5.66 5.40
N GLU A 39 -11.58 -6.12 4.98
CA GLU A 39 -10.94 -7.36 5.44
C GLU A 39 -10.46 -7.22 6.89
N PHE A 40 -9.85 -6.08 7.23
CA PHE A 40 -9.22 -5.83 8.52
C PHE A 40 -10.06 -5.02 9.50
N GLY A 41 -11.16 -4.41 9.04
CA GLY A 41 -12.08 -3.62 9.85
C GLY A 41 -12.57 -4.33 11.12
N PRO A 42 -13.05 -5.59 11.05
CA PRO A 42 -13.47 -6.32 12.24
C PRO A 42 -12.35 -6.50 13.28
N ARG A 43 -11.12 -6.76 12.84
CA ARG A 43 -9.95 -6.92 13.72
C ARG A 43 -9.51 -5.58 14.33
N SER A 44 -9.60 -4.49 13.57
CA SER A 44 -9.39 -3.14 14.11
C SER A 44 -10.40 -2.80 15.19
N GLN A 45 -11.69 -3.11 14.97
CA GLN A 45 -12.74 -2.90 15.97
C GLN A 45 -12.53 -3.78 17.21
N GLU A 46 -12.00 -4.99 17.05
CA GLU A 46 -11.62 -5.84 18.18
C GLU A 46 -10.50 -5.20 19.02
N LEU A 47 -9.45 -4.67 18.39
CA LEU A 47 -8.39 -3.94 19.09
C LEU A 47 -8.92 -2.70 19.82
N ASP A 48 -9.85 -1.96 19.21
CA ASP A 48 -10.48 -0.80 19.84
C ASP A 48 -11.28 -1.20 21.09
N ARG A 49 -11.96 -2.35 21.05
CA ARG A 49 -12.68 -2.89 22.22
C ARG A 49 -11.71 -3.29 23.34
N LEU A 50 -10.63 -4.00 23.00
CA LEU A 50 -9.60 -4.39 23.98
C LEU A 50 -8.94 -3.16 24.60
N ALA A 51 -8.62 -2.14 23.80
CA ALA A 51 -8.06 -0.88 24.30
C ALA A 51 -9.00 -0.16 25.28
N LYS A 52 -10.30 -0.13 24.99
CA LYS A 52 -11.31 0.42 25.90
C LYS A 52 -11.40 -0.37 27.19
N GLN A 53 -11.44 -1.71 27.11
CA GLN A 53 -11.47 -2.58 28.30
C GLN A 53 -10.25 -2.38 29.20
N ILE A 54 -9.05 -2.29 28.62
CA ILE A 54 -7.82 -2.00 29.37
C ILE A 54 -7.99 -0.67 30.13
N LYS A 55 -8.40 0.39 29.42
CA LYS A 55 -8.55 1.73 30.01
C LYS A 55 -9.61 1.77 31.11
N GLU A 56 -10.75 1.10 30.92
CA GLU A 56 -11.82 1.02 31.91
C GLU A 56 -11.34 0.32 33.18
N LEU A 57 -10.68 -0.84 33.05
CA LEU A 57 -10.14 -1.57 34.19
C LEU A 57 -9.02 -0.82 34.90
N GLU A 58 -8.14 -0.14 34.18
CA GLU A 58 -7.12 0.73 34.76
C GLU A 58 -7.74 1.88 35.55
N THR A 59 -8.79 2.52 35.00
CA THR A 59 -9.50 3.60 35.69
C THR A 59 -10.18 3.11 36.97
N VAL A 60 -10.77 1.91 36.95
CA VAL A 60 -11.37 1.28 38.14
C VAL A 60 -10.29 0.97 39.18
N LEU A 61 -9.16 0.39 38.78
CA LEU A 61 -8.04 0.12 39.69
C LEU A 61 -7.46 1.40 40.30
N GLU A 62 -7.39 2.50 39.54
CA GLU A 62 -6.90 3.78 40.02
C GLU A 62 -7.86 4.42 41.04
N LYS A 63 -9.18 4.38 40.78
CA LYS A 63 -10.19 5.01 41.63
C LYS A 63 -10.58 4.19 42.84
N GLU A 64 -10.74 2.88 42.65
CA GLU A 64 -11.33 1.97 43.64
C GLU A 64 -10.29 1.00 44.23
N GLY A 65 -9.04 1.02 43.74
CA GLY A 65 -7.99 0.08 44.17
C GLY A 65 -7.64 0.12 45.65
N VAL A 66 -7.93 1.24 46.33
CA VAL A 66 -7.78 1.41 47.79
C VAL A 66 -9.03 1.00 48.58
N THR A 67 -10.19 0.88 47.92
CA THR A 67 -11.46 0.53 48.56
C THR A 67 -11.86 -0.94 48.36
N ILE A 68 -11.32 -1.62 47.35
CA ILE A 68 -11.59 -3.05 47.09
C ILE A 68 -10.63 -3.98 47.86
N PRO A 69 -11.03 -5.24 48.15
CA PRO A 69 -10.15 -6.21 48.79
C PRO A 69 -8.88 -6.49 47.98
N GLU A 70 -7.76 -6.76 48.66
CA GLU A 70 -6.47 -7.02 47.99
C GLU A 70 -6.54 -8.19 46.99
N THR A 71 -7.32 -9.23 47.31
CA THR A 71 -7.53 -10.39 46.44
C THR A 71 -8.22 -10.01 45.13
N GLU A 72 -9.23 -9.14 45.19
CA GLU A 72 -9.95 -8.63 44.02
C GLU A 72 -9.07 -7.67 43.21
N ARG A 73 -8.30 -6.81 43.90
CA ARG A 73 -7.34 -5.90 43.25
C ARG A 73 -6.32 -6.69 42.41
N ARG A 74 -5.70 -7.72 43.01
CA ARG A 74 -4.73 -8.59 42.32
C ARG A 74 -5.36 -9.34 41.14
N ALA A 75 -6.62 -9.75 41.24
CA ALA A 75 -7.34 -10.40 40.14
C ALA A 75 -7.53 -9.43 38.95
N LYS A 76 -8.03 -8.22 39.21
CA LYS A 76 -8.18 -7.18 38.17
C LYS A 76 -6.85 -6.76 37.56
N GLU A 77 -5.80 -6.62 38.36
CA GLU A 77 -4.44 -6.34 37.86
C GLU A 77 -3.97 -7.44 36.89
N ARG A 78 -4.19 -8.71 37.23
CA ARG A 78 -3.86 -9.84 36.36
C ARG A 78 -4.68 -9.84 35.07
N ASP A 79 -5.97 -9.52 35.15
CA ASP A 79 -6.84 -9.42 33.98
C ASP A 79 -6.36 -8.32 33.03
N VAL A 80 -6.01 -7.14 33.55
CA VAL A 80 -5.42 -6.05 32.75
C VAL A 80 -4.15 -6.52 32.05
N GLN A 81 -3.26 -7.23 32.74
CA GLN A 81 -2.03 -7.75 32.12
C GLN A 81 -2.34 -8.76 31.01
N ASN A 82 -3.29 -9.68 31.24
CA ASN A 82 -3.71 -10.66 30.23
C ASN A 82 -4.26 -9.96 28.97
N ILE A 83 -5.16 -8.99 29.14
CA ILE A 83 -5.76 -8.24 28.03
C ILE A 83 -4.69 -7.42 27.29
N LYS A 84 -3.71 -6.84 28.00
CA LYS A 84 -2.58 -6.13 27.37
C LYS A 84 -1.72 -7.06 26.51
N VAL A 85 -1.41 -8.27 26.97
CA VAL A 85 -0.65 -9.24 26.18
C VAL A 85 -1.45 -9.65 24.93
N GLU A 86 -2.75 -9.92 25.09
CA GLU A 86 -3.65 -10.22 23.97
C GLU A 86 -3.73 -9.08 22.96
N PHE A 87 -3.90 -7.84 23.42
CA PHE A 87 -3.93 -6.64 22.59
C PHE A 87 -2.64 -6.50 21.78
N GLN A 88 -1.48 -6.61 22.44
CA GLN A 88 -0.18 -6.49 21.76
C GLN A 88 0.03 -7.60 20.74
N ARG A 89 -0.39 -8.84 21.04
CA ARG A 89 -0.33 -9.96 20.11
C ARG A 89 -1.18 -9.69 18.87
N LYS A 90 -2.47 -9.37 19.06
CA LYS A 90 -3.41 -9.08 17.97
C LYS A 90 -3.00 -7.85 17.16
N GLN A 91 -2.42 -6.84 17.80
CA GLN A 91 -1.93 -5.64 17.13
C GLN A 91 -0.76 -5.96 16.19
N ARG A 92 0.18 -6.81 16.63
CA ARG A 92 1.29 -7.26 15.78
C ARG A 92 0.78 -8.10 14.61
N GLU A 93 -0.06 -9.10 14.89
CA GLU A 93 -0.68 -9.96 13.86
C GLU A 93 -1.43 -9.11 12.81
N LEU A 94 -2.25 -8.16 13.25
CA LEU A 94 -2.97 -7.26 12.35
C LEU A 94 -2.03 -6.41 11.49
N ARG A 95 -0.96 -5.87 12.08
CA ARG A 95 0.01 -5.04 11.36
C ARG A 95 0.78 -5.86 10.33
N GLU A 96 1.20 -7.06 10.69
CA GLU A 96 1.92 -7.98 9.80
C GLU A 96 1.02 -8.39 8.63
N ASP A 97 -0.23 -8.78 8.91
CA ASP A 97 -1.17 -9.16 7.86
C ASP A 97 -1.51 -7.99 6.94
N ILE A 98 -1.76 -6.78 7.49
CA ILE A 98 -1.99 -5.58 6.67
C ILE A 98 -0.79 -5.31 5.76
N ASN A 99 0.43 -5.42 6.28
CA ASN A 99 1.64 -5.19 5.49
C ASN A 99 1.80 -6.25 4.39
N LEU A 100 1.55 -7.52 4.72
CA LEU A 100 1.61 -8.62 3.76
C LEU A 100 0.60 -8.40 2.63
N ARG A 101 -0.67 -8.15 2.96
CA ARG A 101 -1.73 -7.92 1.98
C ARG A 101 -1.48 -6.66 1.15
N LYS A 102 -0.97 -5.59 1.78
CA LYS A 102 -0.56 -4.37 1.05
C LYS A 102 0.55 -4.67 0.05
N ASN A 103 1.56 -5.45 0.43
CA ASN A 103 2.65 -5.83 -0.48
C ASN A 103 2.16 -6.73 -1.62
N GLU A 104 1.24 -7.66 -1.36
CA GLU A 104 0.60 -8.49 -2.39
C GLU A 104 -0.17 -7.65 -3.41
N GLU A 105 -1.00 -6.71 -2.93
CA GLU A 105 -1.77 -5.82 -3.78
C GLU A 105 -0.86 -4.88 -4.59
N LEU A 106 0.20 -4.35 -3.98
CA LEU A 106 1.21 -3.55 -4.68
C LEU A 106 1.95 -4.35 -5.75
N GLY A 107 2.32 -5.61 -5.47
CA GLY A 107 2.93 -6.49 -6.46
C GLY A 107 1.98 -6.78 -7.63
N SER A 108 0.71 -7.09 -7.35
CA SER A 108 -0.31 -7.29 -8.37
C SER A 108 -0.52 -6.05 -9.23
N LEU A 109 -0.48 -4.87 -8.61
CA LEU A 109 -0.60 -3.59 -9.32
C LEU A 109 0.63 -3.33 -10.20
N GLN A 110 1.84 -3.57 -9.71
CA GLN A 110 3.07 -3.48 -10.50
C GLN A 110 3.03 -4.40 -11.72
N ASP A 111 2.58 -5.66 -11.56
CA ASP A 111 2.41 -6.59 -12.68
C ASP A 111 1.43 -6.08 -13.74
N ARG A 112 0.32 -5.46 -13.30
CA ARG A 112 -0.65 -4.83 -14.21
C ARG A 112 -0.05 -3.63 -14.93
N ILE A 113 0.71 -2.80 -14.22
CA ILE A 113 1.44 -1.66 -14.80
C ILE A 113 2.41 -2.17 -15.87
N ASN A 114 3.25 -3.17 -15.54
CA ASN A 114 4.20 -3.75 -16.47
C ASN A 114 3.52 -4.27 -17.75
N LYS A 115 2.39 -4.97 -17.62
CA LYS A 115 1.61 -5.44 -18.77
C LYS A 115 1.04 -4.28 -19.59
N ALA A 116 0.45 -3.28 -18.94
CA ALA A 116 -0.10 -2.11 -19.61
C ALA A 116 1.00 -1.36 -20.37
N VAL A 117 2.18 -1.19 -19.77
CA VAL A 117 3.28 -0.51 -20.43
C VAL A 117 3.82 -1.32 -21.60
N GLN A 118 3.97 -2.65 -21.47
CA GLN A 118 4.35 -3.50 -22.61
C GLN A 118 3.34 -3.38 -23.76
N SER A 119 2.05 -3.28 -23.47
CA SER A 119 1.01 -3.06 -24.48
C SER A 119 1.16 -1.69 -25.18
N VAL A 120 1.37 -0.61 -24.43
CA VAL A 120 1.64 0.73 -25.02
C VAL A 120 2.93 0.71 -25.84
N ALA A 121 4.00 0.14 -25.29
CA ALA A 121 5.29 0.05 -25.92
C ALA A 121 5.20 -0.66 -27.28
N LYS A 122 4.53 -1.82 -27.34
CA LYS A 122 4.31 -2.56 -28.59
C LYS A 122 3.39 -1.82 -29.56
N SER A 123 2.31 -1.23 -29.06
CA SER A 123 1.33 -0.54 -29.91
C SER A 123 1.89 0.72 -30.58
N GLU A 124 2.86 1.38 -29.94
CA GLU A 124 3.46 2.61 -30.44
C GLU A 124 4.92 2.43 -30.88
N SER A 125 5.41 1.19 -30.94
CA SER A 125 6.77 0.86 -31.38
C SER A 125 7.87 1.59 -30.60
N TYR A 126 7.78 1.58 -29.27
CA TYR A 126 8.86 2.03 -28.40
C TYR A 126 9.97 0.97 -28.33
N ASP A 127 11.22 1.40 -28.45
CA ASP A 127 12.39 0.54 -28.34
C ASP A 127 12.81 0.33 -26.88
N LEU A 128 12.56 1.34 -26.02
CA LEU A 128 12.90 1.31 -24.60
C LEU A 128 11.86 2.08 -23.80
N VAL A 129 11.45 1.53 -22.66
CA VAL A 129 10.65 2.28 -21.67
C VAL A 129 11.32 2.20 -20.31
N MET A 130 11.49 3.36 -19.68
CA MET A 130 12.13 3.51 -18.37
C MET A 130 11.11 3.94 -17.30
N TYR A 131 11.29 3.41 -16.09
CA TYR A 131 10.41 3.67 -14.94
C TYR A 131 11.16 4.27 -13.76
N SER A 132 12.44 3.96 -13.63
CA SER A 132 13.30 4.32 -12.51
C SER A 132 14.67 4.75 -13.00
N GLY A 133 15.42 5.48 -12.16
CA GLY A 133 16.78 5.93 -12.49
C GLY A 133 16.85 7.09 -13.49
N VAL A 134 15.73 7.80 -13.71
CA VAL A 134 15.66 8.95 -14.61
C VAL A 134 15.55 10.23 -13.79
N ALA A 135 16.56 11.11 -13.88
CA ALA A 135 16.56 12.40 -13.18
C ALA A 135 15.64 13.44 -13.84
N TYR A 136 15.44 13.32 -15.16
CA TYR A 136 14.58 14.20 -15.95
C TYR A 136 14.09 13.47 -17.19
N ALA A 137 12.78 13.57 -17.46
CA ALA A 137 12.15 13.11 -18.68
C ALA A 137 11.35 14.27 -19.27
N ALA A 138 11.45 14.48 -20.58
CA ALA A 138 10.62 15.46 -21.26
C ALA A 138 9.20 14.91 -21.46
N ASP A 139 8.18 15.78 -21.40
CA ASP A 139 6.77 15.37 -21.56
C ASP A 139 6.50 14.58 -22.85
N LYS A 140 7.27 14.84 -23.92
CA LYS A 140 7.16 14.14 -25.20
C LYS A 140 7.48 12.64 -25.13
N ILE A 141 8.29 12.21 -24.16
CA ILE A 141 8.63 10.81 -23.93
C ILE A 141 7.81 10.20 -22.78
N ASP A 142 7.08 11.01 -22.01
CA ASP A 142 6.23 10.53 -20.93
C ASP A 142 4.99 9.83 -21.49
N ILE A 143 4.81 8.56 -21.16
CA ILE A 143 3.65 7.75 -21.54
C ILE A 143 2.78 7.37 -20.34
N THR A 144 3.01 7.97 -19.17
CA THR A 144 2.31 7.69 -17.91
C THR A 144 0.80 7.77 -18.09
N ASP A 145 0.30 8.83 -18.72
CA ASP A 145 -1.15 9.02 -18.94
C ASP A 145 -1.75 7.96 -19.88
N LYS A 146 -0.97 7.44 -20.84
CA LYS A 146 -1.41 6.37 -21.74
C LYS A 146 -1.53 5.05 -20.99
N VAL A 147 -0.57 4.77 -20.12
CA VAL A 147 -0.58 3.60 -19.23
C VAL A 147 -1.72 3.71 -18.23
N LEU A 148 -1.94 4.87 -17.60
CA LEU A 148 -3.08 5.15 -16.73
C LEU A 148 -4.42 4.90 -17.43
N LYS A 149 -4.58 5.35 -18.67
CA LYS A 149 -5.80 5.10 -19.45
C LYS A 149 -6.06 3.62 -19.70
N LEU A 150 -5.01 2.81 -19.92
CA LEU A 150 -5.17 1.36 -20.05
C LEU A 150 -5.50 0.69 -18.72
N LEU A 151 -4.95 1.18 -17.60
CA LEU A 151 -5.27 0.66 -16.27
C LEU A 151 -6.67 1.07 -15.81
N GLY A 152 -7.13 2.26 -16.17
CA GLY A 152 -8.45 2.80 -15.80
C GLY A 152 -9.60 2.33 -16.69
N LYS A 153 -9.33 1.76 -17.87
CA LYS A 153 -10.36 1.12 -18.70
C LYS A 153 -10.78 -0.21 -18.05
N LYS A 154 -11.93 -0.19 -17.38
CA LYS A 154 -12.78 -1.38 -17.18
C LYS A 154 -13.51 -1.71 -18.48
#